data_AF-A0A2H0WIZ6-F1
#
_entry.id   AF-A0A2H0WIZ6-F1
#
_cell.length_a   1.000
_cell.length_b   1.000
_cell.length_c   1.000
_cell.angle_alpha   90.00
_cell.angle_beta   90.00
_cell.angle_gamma   90.00
#
_symmetry.space_group_name_H-M   'P 1'
#
loop_
_entity.id
_entity.type
_entity.pdbx_description
1 polymer ?
#
loop_
_entity_poly.entity_id
_entity_poly.type
_entity_poly.pdbx_seq_one_letter_code
_entity_poly.pdbx_strand_id
1 'polypeptide(L)'
;MDSIVKKSIIRGIIGGFILLAFYFGVLTLANSFSHSVSQFNLLWYWILTLVIGFSIQVGLWFYVHSKIKENKVKGITGEVAATGGISAGSMIACCAHHLVDVLPILGLSALFLFLAEYQVFFLALGVLSNIIGVIFMLEIMKKSSLYKENSFVSRFFNFDIKKVKHGAIAGALVILIFLFFGIKDDISINKKNTAVASNPAVNNQQNSVVQPINLSSRSNSGGNLSIEITPTNFSFTEPLKFQVAFNTHQGDLDFDLTKQAFLIDDQNNKYQPLEWQGGQGGHHLSGKLIFPSLKEMTKKIKLVINNIYGIKERVFEWDLE
;
A
#
# COMPACT_ATOMS: atom_id res chain seq x y z
N MET A 1 -22.77 -37.02 5.20
CA MET A 1 -22.28 -36.12 4.12
C MET A 1 -21.66 -36.97 3.02
N ASP A 2 -21.99 -36.73 1.75
CA ASP A 2 -21.41 -37.45 0.59
C ASP A 2 -19.86 -37.37 0.65
N SER A 3 -19.17 -38.48 0.33
CA SER A 3 -17.70 -38.56 0.34
C SER A 3 -17.06 -37.50 -0.58
N ILE A 4 -17.70 -37.15 -1.69
CA ILE A 4 -17.23 -36.11 -2.61
C ILE A 4 -17.37 -34.73 -1.96
N VAL A 5 -18.48 -34.46 -1.27
CA VAL A 5 -18.70 -33.19 -0.55
C VAL A 5 -17.65 -33.02 0.54
N LYS A 6 -17.42 -34.05 1.37
CA LYS A 6 -16.41 -33.99 2.43
C LYS A 6 -15.00 -33.71 1.88
N LYS A 7 -14.58 -34.44 0.83
CA LYS A 7 -13.27 -34.24 0.19
C LYS A 7 -13.13 -32.85 -0.41
N SER A 8 -14.21 -32.32 -0.99
CA SER A 8 -14.20 -30.99 -1.62
C SER A 8 -14.09 -29.88 -0.59
N ILE A 9 -14.80 -29.97 0.54
CA ILE A 9 -14.67 -29.03 1.66
C ILE A 9 -13.23 -29.02 2.19
N ILE A 10 -12.66 -30.20 2.43
CA ILE A 10 -11.27 -30.32 2.91
C ILE A 10 -10.29 -29.66 1.94
N ARG A 11 -10.45 -29.87 0.63
CA ARG A 11 -9.60 -29.24 -0.39
C ARG A 11 -9.75 -27.71 -0.42
N GLY A 12 -10.96 -27.19 -0.23
CA GLY A 12 -11.20 -25.75 -0.11
C GLY A 12 -10.49 -25.14 1.11
N ILE A 13 -10.56 -25.82 2.27
CA ILE A 13 -9.86 -25.40 3.50
C ILE A 13 -8.34 -25.43 3.29
N ILE A 14 -7.80 -26.52 2.72
CA ILE A 14 -6.37 -26.63 2.40
C ILE A 14 -5.96 -25.49 1.45
N GLY A 15 -6.77 -25.20 0.42
CA GLY A 15 -6.51 -24.10 -0.51
C GLY A 15 -6.41 -22.74 0.19
N GLY A 16 -7.27 -22.47 1.18
CA GLY A 16 -7.21 -21.24 1.98
C GLY A 16 -5.94 -21.15 2.84
N PHE A 17 -5.53 -22.26 3.48
CA PHE A 17 -4.27 -22.30 4.22
C PHE A 17 -3.05 -22.12 3.33
N ILE A 18 -3.03 -22.75 2.14
CA ILE A 18 -1.96 -22.55 1.16
C ILE A 18 -1.91 -21.08 0.73
N LEU A 19 -3.06 -20.47 0.48
CA LEU A 19 -3.16 -19.08 0.07
C LEU A 19 -2.64 -18.13 1.16
N LEU A 20 -3.01 -18.37 2.42
CA LEU A 20 -2.55 -17.58 3.55
C LEU A 20 -1.05 -17.77 3.80
N ALA A 21 -0.56 -19.01 3.72
CA ALA A 21 0.87 -19.32 3.82
C ALA A 21 1.66 -18.66 2.69
N PHE A 22 1.11 -18.63 1.47
CA PHE A 22 1.70 -17.93 0.34
C PHE A 22 1.77 -16.41 0.59
N TYR A 23 0.68 -15.80 1.05
CA TYR A 23 0.64 -14.39 1.43
C TYR A 23 1.73 -14.06 2.48
N PHE A 24 1.77 -14.78 3.60
CA PHE A 24 2.78 -14.56 4.64
C PHE A 24 4.19 -14.86 4.13
N GLY A 25 4.38 -15.90 3.32
CA GLY A 25 5.68 -16.30 2.78
C GLY A 25 6.27 -15.24 1.86
N VAL A 26 5.50 -14.76 0.88
CA VAL A 26 5.93 -13.69 -0.03
C VAL A 26 6.25 -12.42 0.76
N LEU A 27 5.38 -12.04 1.69
CA LEU A 27 5.51 -10.78 2.42
C LEU A 27 6.66 -10.81 3.45
N THR A 28 6.91 -11.97 4.03
CA THR A 28 8.05 -12.20 4.94
C THR A 28 9.37 -12.22 4.18
N LEU A 29 9.40 -12.84 3.00
CA LEU A 29 10.60 -12.90 2.16
C LEU A 29 10.95 -11.53 1.57
N ALA A 30 9.93 -10.75 1.19
CA ALA A 30 10.14 -9.41 0.64
C ALA A 30 10.58 -8.42 1.73
N ASN A 31 9.94 -8.45 2.89
CA ASN A 31 10.17 -7.48 3.95
C ASN A 31 10.70 -8.16 5.23
N SER A 32 9.78 -8.59 6.10
CA SER A 32 10.10 -9.33 7.32
C SER A 32 8.85 -10.01 7.87
N PHE A 33 9.03 -10.94 8.82
CA PHE A 33 7.89 -11.61 9.47
C PHE A 33 7.03 -10.63 10.29
N SER A 34 7.66 -9.67 10.97
CA SER A 34 6.94 -8.64 11.72
C SER A 34 6.08 -7.77 10.78
N HIS A 35 6.64 -7.41 9.62
CA HIS A 35 5.91 -6.64 8.61
C HIS A 35 4.70 -7.42 8.09
N SER A 36 4.83 -8.71 7.77
CA SER A 36 3.73 -9.50 7.24
C SER A 36 2.56 -9.63 8.22
N VAL A 37 2.83 -9.74 9.52
CA VAL A 37 1.82 -9.71 10.59
C VAL A 37 1.18 -8.33 10.72
N SER A 38 1.97 -7.26 10.69
CA SER A 38 1.43 -5.89 10.78
C SER A 38 0.49 -5.55 9.61
N GLN A 39 0.89 -5.90 8.38
CA GLN A 39 0.08 -5.71 7.18
C GLN A 39 -1.18 -6.57 7.23
N PHE A 40 -1.06 -7.81 7.71
CA PHE A 40 -2.23 -8.65 7.94
C PHE A 40 -3.21 -7.99 8.91
N ASN A 41 -2.76 -7.47 10.05
CA ASN A 41 -3.63 -6.80 11.02
C ASN A 41 -4.25 -5.50 10.49
N LEU A 42 -3.58 -4.78 9.57
CA LEU A 42 -4.17 -3.60 8.94
C LEU A 42 -5.28 -3.97 7.94
N LEU A 43 -5.10 -5.06 7.21
CA LEU A 43 -5.94 -5.44 6.07
C LEU A 43 -6.71 -6.75 6.32
N TRP A 44 -6.84 -7.18 7.57
CA TRP A 44 -7.33 -8.51 7.90
C TRP A 44 -8.74 -8.76 7.36
N TYR A 45 -9.61 -7.73 7.37
CA TYR A 45 -10.96 -7.81 6.81
C TYR A 45 -10.95 -8.15 5.32
N TRP A 46 -10.06 -7.52 4.55
CA TRP A 46 -9.90 -7.77 3.12
C TRP A 46 -9.31 -9.15 2.86
N ILE A 47 -8.24 -9.50 3.58
CA ILE A 47 -7.54 -10.77 3.40
C ILE A 47 -8.42 -11.95 3.79
N LEU A 48 -9.11 -11.91 4.93
CA LEU A 48 -10.02 -12.98 5.34
C LEU A 48 -11.20 -13.12 4.37
N THR A 49 -11.76 -12.01 3.88
CA THR A 49 -12.83 -12.06 2.87
C THR A 49 -12.33 -12.74 1.58
N LEU A 50 -11.11 -12.42 1.14
CA LEU A 50 -10.47 -13.07 -0.01
C LEU A 50 -10.23 -14.56 0.23
N VAL A 51 -9.65 -14.92 1.38
CA VAL A 51 -9.33 -16.31 1.72
C VAL A 51 -10.60 -17.15 1.83
N ILE A 52 -11.65 -16.66 2.49
CA ILE A 52 -12.94 -17.34 2.59
C ILE A 52 -13.56 -17.53 1.21
N GLY A 53 -13.59 -16.47 0.39
CA GLY A 53 -14.11 -16.54 -0.98
C GLY A 53 -13.36 -17.56 -1.83
N PHE A 54 -12.02 -17.53 -1.79
CA PHE A 54 -11.16 -18.45 -2.53
C PHE A 54 -11.33 -19.91 -2.05
N SER A 55 -11.40 -20.15 -0.74
CA SER A 55 -11.67 -21.48 -0.18
C SER A 55 -13.00 -22.06 -0.66
N ILE A 56 -14.05 -21.23 -0.70
CA ILE A 56 -15.36 -21.63 -1.24
C ILE A 56 -15.23 -21.95 -2.73
N GLN A 57 -14.54 -21.12 -3.51
CA GLN A 57 -14.33 -21.36 -4.94
C GLN A 57 -13.58 -22.67 -5.21
N VAL A 58 -12.48 -22.93 -4.51
CA VAL A 58 -11.70 -24.16 -4.63
C VAL A 58 -12.54 -25.37 -4.26
N GLY A 59 -13.30 -25.29 -3.16
CA GLY A 59 -14.20 -26.36 -2.74
C GLY A 59 -15.29 -26.66 -3.77
N LEU A 60 -15.94 -25.63 -4.30
CA LEU A 60 -16.95 -25.75 -5.35
C LEU A 60 -16.34 -26.33 -6.64
N TRP A 61 -15.15 -25.88 -7.04
CA TRP A 61 -14.45 -26.38 -8.21
C TRP A 61 -14.22 -27.89 -8.11
N PHE A 62 -13.65 -28.36 -6.99
CA PHE A 62 -13.39 -29.79 -6.81
C PHE A 62 -14.68 -30.61 -6.74
N TYR A 63 -15.74 -30.06 -6.14
CA TYR A 63 -17.04 -30.72 -6.09
C TYR A 63 -17.63 -30.89 -7.49
N VAL A 64 -17.76 -29.78 -8.22
CA VAL A 64 -18.31 -29.75 -9.59
C VAL A 64 -17.47 -30.63 -10.50
N HIS A 65 -16.15 -30.50 -10.48
CA HIS A 65 -15.25 -31.29 -11.31
C HIS A 65 -15.36 -32.79 -11.02
N SER A 66 -15.43 -33.18 -9.74
CA SER A 66 -15.59 -34.60 -9.37
C SER A 66 -16.93 -35.16 -9.85
N LYS A 67 -18.01 -34.39 -9.73
CA LYS A 67 -19.36 -34.79 -10.17
C LYS A 67 -19.54 -34.80 -11.68
N ILE A 68 -18.93 -33.86 -12.39
CA ILE A 68 -18.88 -33.86 -13.86
C ILE A 68 -18.15 -35.11 -14.37
N LYS A 69 -17.01 -35.46 -13.74
CA LYS A 69 -16.24 -36.67 -14.08
C LYS A 69 -17.04 -37.94 -13.82
N GLU A 70 -17.78 -38.00 -12.71
CA GLU A 70 -18.67 -39.12 -12.36
C GLU A 70 -19.83 -39.26 -13.36
N ASN A 71 -20.47 -38.14 -13.74
CA ASN A 71 -21.64 -38.11 -14.61
C ASN A 71 -21.32 -38.02 -16.11
N LYS A 72 -20.03 -38.04 -16.51
CA LYS A 72 -19.54 -37.92 -17.90
C LYS A 72 -20.10 -36.72 -18.69
N VAL A 73 -20.36 -35.59 -18.02
CA VAL A 73 -20.92 -34.38 -18.66
C VAL A 73 -19.82 -33.69 -19.50
N LYS A 74 -20.00 -33.61 -20.82
CA LYS A 74 -19.04 -32.97 -21.76
C LYS A 74 -19.32 -31.47 -21.90
N GLY A 75 -18.27 -30.65 -22.05
CA GLY A 75 -18.37 -29.25 -22.50
C GLY A 75 -18.27 -28.14 -21.43
N ILE A 76 -18.11 -28.46 -20.15
CA ILE A 76 -18.17 -27.48 -19.04
C ILE A 76 -16.77 -27.18 -18.42
N THR A 77 -15.75 -27.95 -18.78
CA THR A 77 -14.40 -27.86 -18.17
C THR A 77 -13.63 -26.57 -18.48
N GLY A 78 -13.82 -25.97 -19.65
CA GLY A 78 -13.12 -24.72 -20.04
C GLY A 78 -13.64 -23.49 -19.29
N GLU A 79 -14.96 -23.39 -19.13
CA GLU A 79 -15.63 -22.34 -18.34
C GLU A 79 -15.21 -22.39 -16.87
N VAL A 80 -15.13 -23.59 -16.29
CA VAL A 80 -14.71 -23.85 -14.89
C VAL A 80 -13.24 -23.46 -14.63
N ALA A 81 -12.36 -23.56 -15.64
CA ALA A 81 -10.95 -23.21 -15.51
C ALA A 81 -10.70 -21.69 -15.56
N ALA A 82 -11.46 -20.96 -16.39
CA ALA A 82 -11.31 -19.52 -16.57
C ALA A 82 -11.56 -18.72 -15.27
N THR A 83 -12.55 -19.13 -14.46
CA THR A 83 -12.90 -18.42 -13.22
C THR A 83 -11.86 -18.56 -12.11
N GLY A 84 -11.15 -19.69 -12.06
CA GLY A 84 -10.08 -19.90 -11.08
C GLY A 84 -8.84 -19.06 -11.39
N GLY A 85 -8.53 -18.87 -12.67
CA GLY A 85 -7.37 -18.09 -13.12
C GLY A 85 -7.45 -16.59 -12.78
N ILE A 86 -8.62 -15.97 -12.90
CA ILE A 86 -8.79 -14.53 -12.64
C ILE A 86 -8.60 -14.20 -11.15
N SER A 87 -9.16 -15.03 -10.25
CA SER A 87 -9.00 -14.83 -8.80
C SER A 87 -7.55 -15.05 -8.35
N ALA A 88 -6.92 -16.14 -8.80
CA ALA A 88 -5.51 -16.42 -8.52
C ALA A 88 -4.59 -15.33 -9.07
N GLY A 89 -4.83 -14.86 -10.31
CA GLY A 89 -4.07 -13.78 -10.94
C GLY A 89 -4.21 -12.45 -10.20
N SER A 90 -5.42 -12.08 -9.77
CA SER A 90 -5.67 -10.86 -9.00
C SER A 90 -4.97 -10.89 -7.65
N MET A 91 -4.93 -12.05 -6.99
CA MET A 91 -4.22 -12.22 -5.73
C MET A 91 -2.71 -12.20 -5.90
N ILE A 92 -2.17 -12.85 -6.94
CA ILE A 92 -0.75 -12.76 -7.27
C ILE A 92 -0.37 -11.30 -7.56
N ALA A 93 -1.19 -10.56 -8.31
CA ALA A 93 -0.96 -9.14 -8.58
C ALA A 93 -0.96 -8.31 -7.28
N CYS A 94 -1.91 -8.57 -6.37
CA CYS A 94 -1.95 -7.94 -5.04
C CYS A 94 -0.76 -8.34 -4.15
N CYS A 95 -0.23 -9.55 -4.25
CA CYS A 95 0.95 -9.95 -3.49
C CYS A 95 2.24 -9.39 -4.12
N ALA A 96 2.28 -9.30 -5.45
CA ALA A 96 3.43 -8.86 -6.22
C ALA A 96 3.73 -7.37 -6.01
N HIS A 97 2.75 -6.54 -5.64
CA HIS A 97 3.03 -5.13 -5.31
C HIS A 97 3.97 -4.95 -4.12
N HIS A 98 4.01 -5.91 -3.18
CA HIS A 98 4.90 -5.86 -2.01
C HIS A 98 6.33 -6.34 -2.35
N LEU A 99 6.49 -7.08 -3.44
CA LEU A 99 7.81 -7.48 -3.94
C LEU A 99 8.58 -6.28 -4.50
N VAL A 100 7.89 -5.18 -4.76
CA VAL A 100 8.47 -3.96 -5.32
C VAL A 100 9.20 -3.12 -4.25
N ASP A 101 8.96 -3.38 -2.96
CA ASP A 101 9.70 -2.75 -1.85
C ASP A 101 11.19 -3.15 -1.81
N VAL A 102 11.54 -4.25 -2.49
CA VAL A 102 12.90 -4.84 -2.51
C VAL A 102 13.62 -4.64 -3.85
N LEU A 103 12.95 -4.05 -4.84
CA LEU A 103 13.49 -3.84 -6.19
C LEU A 103 13.89 -2.38 -6.53
N PRO A 104 14.70 -1.65 -5.71
CA PRO A 104 15.28 -0.38 -6.17
C PRO A 104 16.33 -0.49 -7.30
N ILE A 105 16.55 -1.66 -7.91
CA ILE A 105 17.70 -1.89 -8.81
C ILE A 105 17.30 -1.92 -10.31
N LEU A 106 16.02 -2.10 -10.65
CA LEU A 106 15.60 -2.31 -12.04
C LEU A 106 14.50 -1.34 -12.48
N GLY A 107 14.83 -0.05 -12.71
CA GLY A 107 14.14 0.86 -13.66
C GLY A 107 12.60 0.94 -13.75
N LEU A 108 11.84 0.33 -12.83
CA LEU A 108 10.39 0.13 -12.85
C LEU A 108 9.66 1.13 -11.93
N SER A 109 10.27 2.28 -11.66
CA SER A 109 9.83 3.25 -10.65
C SER A 109 8.41 3.78 -10.88
N ALA A 110 7.97 3.89 -12.15
CA ALA A 110 6.61 4.35 -12.48
C ALA A 110 5.55 3.25 -12.29
N LEU A 111 5.87 1.99 -12.63
CA LEU A 111 4.99 0.85 -12.36
C LEU A 111 4.87 0.59 -10.85
N PHE A 112 5.94 0.87 -10.11
CA PHE A 112 6.00 0.77 -8.65
C PHE A 112 5.03 1.72 -7.93
N LEU A 113 5.10 3.02 -8.23
CA LEU A 113 4.19 4.01 -7.65
C LEU A 113 2.72 3.68 -8.00
N PHE A 114 2.50 3.20 -9.23
CA PHE A 114 1.18 2.77 -9.69
C PHE A 114 0.66 1.53 -8.96
N LEU A 115 1.50 0.57 -8.57
CA LEU A 115 1.02 -0.62 -7.85
C LEU A 115 0.71 -0.31 -6.38
N ALA A 116 1.53 0.51 -5.72
CA ALA A 116 1.33 0.90 -4.33
C ALA A 116 0.09 1.80 -4.12
N GLU A 117 -0.14 2.76 -5.01
CA GLU A 117 -1.29 3.67 -4.94
C GLU A 117 -2.64 2.93 -5.15
N TYR A 118 -2.62 1.81 -5.89
CA TYR A 118 -3.83 1.07 -6.27
C TYR A 118 -4.01 -0.24 -5.48
N GLN A 119 -3.31 -0.42 -4.35
CA GLN A 119 -3.41 -1.63 -3.51
C GLN A 119 -4.86 -1.97 -3.13
N VAL A 120 -5.64 -0.99 -2.68
CA VAL A 120 -7.06 -1.19 -2.31
C VAL A 120 -7.90 -1.57 -3.54
N PHE A 121 -7.59 -1.00 -4.70
CA PHE A 121 -8.26 -1.33 -5.95
C PHE A 121 -8.03 -2.80 -6.34
N PHE A 122 -6.80 -3.30 -6.22
CA PHE A 122 -6.51 -4.71 -6.52
C PHE A 122 -7.14 -5.67 -5.50
N LEU A 123 -7.20 -5.31 -4.22
CA LEU A 123 -7.92 -6.09 -3.21
C LEU A 123 -9.43 -6.16 -3.52
N ALA A 124 -10.02 -5.01 -3.88
CA ALA A 124 -11.42 -4.95 -4.29
C ALA A 124 -11.68 -5.80 -5.55
N LEU A 125 -10.81 -5.71 -6.55
CA LEU A 125 -10.88 -6.54 -7.76
C LEU A 125 -10.85 -8.03 -7.42
N GLY A 126 -9.96 -8.46 -6.52
CA GLY A 126 -9.88 -9.83 -6.04
C GLY A 126 -11.17 -10.29 -5.35
N VAL A 127 -11.74 -9.48 -4.44
CA VAL A 127 -12.97 -9.81 -3.71
C VAL A 127 -14.16 -9.92 -4.68
N LEU A 128 -14.29 -8.96 -5.59
CA LEU A 128 -15.36 -8.95 -6.60
C LEU A 128 -15.24 -10.13 -7.56
N SER A 129 -14.03 -10.46 -8.02
CA SER A 129 -13.76 -11.66 -8.81
C SER A 129 -14.11 -12.94 -8.04
N ASN A 130 -13.85 -12.99 -6.73
CA ASN A 130 -14.25 -14.11 -5.90
C ASN A 130 -15.77 -14.32 -5.88
N ILE A 131 -16.52 -13.23 -5.67
CA ILE A 131 -17.98 -13.26 -5.68
C ILE A 131 -18.50 -13.75 -7.04
N ILE A 132 -17.99 -13.19 -8.14
CA ILE A 132 -18.41 -13.56 -9.51
C ILE A 132 -18.11 -15.03 -9.79
N GLY A 133 -16.91 -15.53 -9.44
CA GLY A 133 -16.56 -16.93 -9.66
C GLY A 133 -17.40 -17.91 -8.83
N VAL A 134 -17.83 -17.54 -7.60
CA VAL A 134 -18.78 -18.35 -6.84
C VAL A 134 -20.13 -18.42 -7.54
N ILE A 135 -20.66 -17.27 -8.00
CA ILE A 135 -21.93 -17.22 -8.75
C ILE A 135 -21.85 -18.09 -10.01
N PHE A 136 -20.72 -18.07 -10.70
CA PHE A 136 -20.51 -18.87 -11.90
C PHE A 136 -20.50 -20.38 -11.61
N MET A 137 -19.83 -20.82 -10.54
CA MET A 137 -19.88 -22.23 -10.10
C MET A 137 -21.31 -22.66 -9.74
N LEU A 138 -22.08 -21.79 -9.09
CA LEU A 138 -23.49 -22.03 -8.81
C LEU A 138 -24.33 -22.15 -10.09
N GLU A 139 -24.06 -21.33 -11.11
CA GLU A 139 -24.71 -21.44 -12.43
C GLU A 139 -24.45 -22.81 -13.07
N ILE A 140 -23.21 -23.28 -13.02
CA ILE A 140 -22.82 -24.58 -13.57
C ILE A 140 -23.49 -25.72 -12.80
N MET A 141 -23.52 -25.65 -11.46
CA MET A 141 -24.22 -26.64 -10.63
C MET A 141 -25.71 -26.72 -10.98
N LYS A 142 -26.37 -25.57 -11.19
CA LYS A 142 -27.78 -25.51 -11.60
C LYS A 142 -28.00 -26.08 -13.00
N LYS A 143 -27.19 -25.68 -13.99
CA LYS A 143 -27.28 -26.15 -15.38
C LYS A 143 -27.03 -27.65 -15.52
N SER A 144 -26.14 -28.19 -14.71
CA SER A 144 -25.71 -29.59 -14.77
C SER A 144 -26.50 -30.49 -13.80
N SER A 145 -27.48 -29.95 -13.09
CA SER A 145 -28.26 -30.64 -12.04
C SER A 145 -27.39 -31.34 -10.99
N LEU A 146 -26.21 -30.77 -10.67
CA LEU A 146 -25.23 -31.34 -9.74
C LEU A 146 -25.50 -30.89 -8.30
N TYR A 147 -26.74 -30.95 -7.86
CA TYR A 147 -27.13 -30.56 -6.51
C TYR A 147 -28.25 -31.46 -5.99
N LYS A 148 -28.41 -31.52 -4.66
CA LYS A 148 -29.55 -32.20 -4.03
C LYS A 148 -30.63 -31.18 -3.72
N GLU A 149 -31.90 -31.50 -3.99
CA GLU A 149 -33.04 -30.58 -3.80
C GLU A 149 -33.15 -30.03 -2.37
N ASN A 150 -32.78 -30.82 -1.35
CA ASN A 150 -32.80 -30.40 0.06
C ASN A 150 -31.45 -29.89 0.61
N SER A 151 -30.51 -29.50 -0.26
CA SER A 151 -29.20 -28.98 0.18
C SER A 151 -29.21 -27.48 0.45
N PHE A 152 -28.30 -26.97 1.28
CA PHE A 152 -28.13 -25.52 1.51
C PHE A 152 -28.00 -24.72 0.20
N VAL A 153 -27.40 -25.32 -0.83
CA VAL A 153 -27.17 -24.68 -2.12
C VAL A 153 -28.47 -24.48 -2.92
N SER A 154 -29.48 -25.34 -2.74
CA SER A 154 -30.74 -25.24 -3.49
C SER A 154 -31.51 -23.95 -3.20
N ARG A 155 -31.32 -23.36 -2.01
CA ARG A 155 -31.89 -22.05 -1.65
C ARG A 155 -31.48 -20.93 -2.61
N PHE A 156 -30.26 -20.98 -3.13
CA PHE A 156 -29.75 -19.98 -4.07
C PHE A 156 -30.32 -20.16 -5.48
N PHE A 157 -30.80 -21.37 -5.82
CA PHE A 157 -31.34 -21.66 -7.15
C PHE A 157 -32.78 -21.19 -7.35
N ASN A 158 -33.44 -20.72 -6.29
CA ASN A 158 -34.73 -20.01 -6.38
C ASN A 158 -34.60 -18.69 -7.17
N PHE A 159 -33.40 -18.10 -7.22
CA PHE A 159 -33.13 -16.90 -7.99
C PHE A 159 -32.76 -17.22 -9.45
N ASP A 160 -33.01 -16.26 -10.34
CA ASP A 160 -32.51 -16.28 -11.70
C ASP A 160 -31.00 -16.01 -11.69
N ILE A 161 -30.21 -17.09 -11.59
CA ILE A 161 -28.75 -17.03 -11.50
C ILE A 161 -28.13 -16.24 -12.68
N LYS A 162 -28.76 -16.26 -13.86
CA LYS A 162 -28.27 -15.44 -14.99
C LYS A 162 -28.40 -13.96 -14.69
N LYS A 163 -29.55 -13.51 -14.18
CA LYS A 163 -29.73 -12.09 -13.78
C LYS A 163 -28.82 -11.70 -12.62
N VAL A 164 -28.67 -12.59 -11.63
CA VAL A 164 -27.76 -12.38 -10.48
C VAL A 164 -26.33 -12.18 -10.96
N LYS A 165 -25.85 -13.02 -11.89
CA LYS A 165 -24.51 -12.90 -12.47
C LYS A 165 -24.31 -11.58 -13.19
N HIS A 166 -25.21 -11.19 -14.10
CA HIS A 166 -25.07 -9.94 -14.85
C HIS A 166 -25.14 -8.72 -13.92
N GLY A 167 -26.02 -8.75 -12.91
CA GLY A 167 -26.09 -7.72 -11.87
C GLY A 167 -24.81 -7.63 -11.05
N ALA A 168 -24.22 -8.76 -10.67
CA ALA A 168 -22.94 -8.80 -9.96
C ALA A 168 -21.77 -8.26 -10.80
N ILE A 169 -21.71 -8.61 -12.09
CA ILE A 169 -20.68 -8.08 -13.01
C ILE A 169 -20.85 -6.56 -13.20
N ALA A 170 -22.08 -6.09 -13.46
CA ALA A 170 -22.36 -4.67 -13.62
C ALA A 170 -22.03 -3.88 -12.35
N GLY A 171 -22.47 -4.38 -11.18
CA GLY A 171 -22.17 -3.78 -9.88
C GLY A 171 -20.67 -3.75 -9.59
N ALA A 172 -19.94 -4.85 -9.86
CA ALA A 172 -18.49 -4.90 -9.72
C ALA A 172 -17.78 -3.87 -10.60
N LEU A 173 -18.21 -3.71 -11.86
CA LEU A 173 -17.65 -2.70 -12.76
C LEU A 173 -17.90 -1.29 -12.23
N VAL A 174 -19.11 -0.98 -11.75
CA VAL A 174 -19.43 0.34 -11.16
C VAL A 174 -18.56 0.61 -9.93
N ILE A 175 -18.41 -0.37 -9.03
CA ILE A 175 -17.56 -0.24 -7.83
C ILE A 175 -16.10 0.00 -8.23
N LEU A 176 -15.57 -0.76 -9.19
CA LEU A 176 -14.19 -0.60 -9.65
C LEU A 176 -13.96 0.75 -10.33
N ILE A 177 -14.90 1.21 -11.15
CA ILE A 177 -14.86 2.55 -11.76
C ILE A 177 -14.84 3.62 -10.67
N PHE A 178 -15.74 3.52 -9.69
CA PHE A 178 -15.80 4.46 -8.58
C PHE A 178 -14.51 4.46 -7.76
N LEU A 179 -13.95 3.30 -7.45
CA LEU A 179 -12.66 3.21 -6.74
C LEU A 179 -11.52 3.80 -7.58
N PHE A 180 -11.48 3.53 -8.88
CA PHE A 180 -10.43 4.02 -9.76
C PHE A 180 -10.43 5.55 -9.91
N PHE A 181 -11.61 6.17 -10.00
CA PHE A 181 -11.74 7.62 -10.11
C PHE A 181 -11.76 8.34 -8.75
N GLY A 182 -12.40 7.75 -7.74
CA GLY A 182 -12.50 8.33 -6.40
C GLY A 182 -11.15 8.45 -5.68
N ILE A 183 -10.21 7.53 -5.94
CA ILE A 183 -8.83 7.64 -5.43
C ILE A 183 -8.12 8.90 -5.98
N LYS A 184 -8.44 9.35 -7.20
CA LYS A 184 -7.80 10.52 -7.83
C LYS A 184 -8.29 11.86 -7.28
N ASP A 185 -9.54 11.91 -6.81
CA ASP A 185 -10.16 13.16 -6.36
C ASP A 185 -9.61 13.63 -5.00
N ASP A 186 -9.30 12.71 -4.07
CA ASP A 186 -8.71 13.05 -2.76
C ASP A 186 -7.31 13.70 -2.88
N ILE A 187 -6.52 13.28 -3.86
CA ILE A 187 -5.19 13.88 -4.14
C ILE A 187 -5.34 15.31 -4.67
N SER A 188 -6.40 15.58 -5.44
CA SER A 188 -6.65 16.90 -6.02
C SER A 188 -7.27 17.91 -5.03
N ILE A 189 -8.09 17.43 -4.09
CA ILE A 189 -8.77 18.25 -3.09
C ILE A 189 -7.82 18.67 -1.97
N ASN A 190 -6.89 17.79 -1.55
CA ASN A 190 -5.94 18.13 -0.49
C ASN A 190 -4.88 19.16 -0.93
N LYS A 191 -4.60 19.25 -2.24
CA LYS A 191 -3.75 20.29 -2.83
C LYS A 191 -4.42 21.68 -2.91
N LYS A 192 -5.75 21.75 -2.89
CA LYS A 192 -6.50 23.02 -2.87
C LYS A 192 -6.70 23.57 -1.45
N ASN A 193 -6.75 22.71 -0.44
CA ASN A 193 -7.01 23.12 0.94
C ASN A 193 -5.79 23.70 1.68
N THR A 194 -4.60 23.68 1.08
CA THR A 194 -3.40 24.38 1.60
C THR A 194 -3.22 25.78 1.02
N ALA A 195 -4.11 26.23 0.12
CA ALA A 195 -3.96 27.48 -0.62
C ALA A 195 -5.07 28.51 -0.32
N VAL A 196 -5.62 28.58 0.89
CA VAL A 196 -6.52 29.68 1.28
C VAL A 196 -6.42 29.98 2.78
N ALA A 197 -5.51 30.89 3.16
CA ALA A 197 -5.68 31.77 4.32
C ALA A 197 -4.61 32.87 4.31
N SER A 198 -4.80 33.90 3.50
CA SER A 198 -4.19 35.21 3.75
C SER A 198 -5.23 36.31 3.49
N ASN A 199 -5.72 36.91 4.59
CA ASN A 199 -6.46 38.17 4.55
C ASN A 199 -5.47 39.33 4.26
N PRO A 200 -5.83 40.33 3.44
CA PRO A 200 -5.01 41.50 3.22
C PRO A 200 -5.46 42.68 4.09
N ALA A 201 -4.63 43.06 5.06
CA ALA A 201 -4.65 44.33 5.80
C ALA A 201 -3.29 44.37 6.54
N VAL A 202 -2.36 45.33 6.47
CA VAL A 202 -2.41 46.79 6.36
C VAL A 202 -0.96 47.30 6.16
N ASN A 203 -0.83 48.48 5.54
CA ASN A 203 0.24 49.48 5.55
C ASN A 203 1.64 49.24 4.98
N ASN A 204 1.94 50.12 4.03
CA ASN A 204 3.26 50.62 3.65
C ASN A 204 4.06 51.10 4.87
N GLN A 205 5.21 50.47 5.13
CA GLN A 205 6.44 51.17 5.49
C GLN A 205 7.63 50.42 4.87
N GLN A 206 8.41 51.13 4.06
CA GLN A 206 9.70 50.69 3.55
C GLN A 206 10.67 50.48 4.71
N ASN A 207 10.98 49.22 4.98
CA ASN A 207 12.25 48.77 5.51
C ASN A 207 12.60 47.50 4.73
N SER A 208 13.84 47.37 4.28
CA SER A 208 14.31 46.24 3.48
C SER A 208 14.16 44.92 4.25
N VAL A 209 13.00 44.28 4.14
CA VAL A 209 12.76 42.94 4.68
C VAL A 209 13.31 41.96 3.66
N VAL A 210 14.40 41.28 4.02
CA VAL A 210 14.85 40.07 3.32
C VAL A 210 13.68 39.08 3.38
N GLN A 211 13.03 38.82 2.24
CA GLN A 211 11.96 37.83 2.15
C GLN A 211 12.53 36.45 2.50
N PRO A 212 11.90 35.68 3.40
CA PRO A 212 12.37 34.33 3.72
C PRO A 212 12.30 33.47 2.46
N ILE A 213 13.42 32.84 2.10
CA ILE A 213 13.45 31.91 0.97
C ILE A 213 12.68 30.66 1.38
N ASN A 214 11.60 30.36 0.65
CA ASN A 214 10.77 29.21 0.93
C ASN A 214 11.33 27.97 0.19
N LEU A 215 12.00 27.10 0.94
CA LEU A 215 12.64 25.89 0.41
C LEU A 215 11.68 24.69 0.51
N SER A 216 11.59 23.89 -0.56
CA SER A 216 10.72 22.71 -0.60
C SER A 216 11.19 21.59 0.35
N SER A 217 10.26 20.83 0.90
CA SER A 217 10.55 19.61 1.66
C SER A 217 11.30 18.56 0.83
N ARG A 218 12.13 17.75 1.50
CA ARG A 218 12.86 16.61 0.90
C ARG A 218 12.58 15.36 1.70
N SER A 219 12.47 14.22 1.02
CA SER A 219 12.23 12.93 1.63
C SER A 219 13.30 11.90 1.25
N ASN A 220 13.55 10.96 2.15
CA ASN A 220 14.42 9.83 1.93
C ASN A 220 13.82 8.60 2.62
N SER A 221 13.65 7.52 1.87
CA SER A 221 13.12 6.25 2.38
C SER A 221 14.12 5.13 2.10
N GLY A 222 14.28 4.23 3.05
CA GLY A 222 15.17 3.07 2.92
C GLY A 222 15.53 2.49 4.28
N GLY A 223 15.89 1.21 4.33
CA GLY A 223 16.23 0.54 5.59
C GLY A 223 15.07 0.54 6.61
N ASN A 224 13.81 0.46 6.16
CA ASN A 224 12.59 0.54 6.99
C ASN A 224 12.34 1.89 7.70
N LEU A 225 13.04 2.95 7.29
CA LEU A 225 12.86 4.30 7.80
C LEU A 225 12.48 5.25 6.66
N SER A 226 11.43 6.04 6.87
CA SER A 226 11.10 7.20 6.05
C SER A 226 11.41 8.49 6.81
N ILE A 227 12.08 9.41 6.15
CA ILE A 227 12.49 10.70 6.69
C ILE A 227 11.93 11.79 5.79
N GLU A 228 11.26 12.77 6.37
CA GLU A 228 10.85 14.00 5.71
C GLU A 228 11.50 15.20 6.42
N ILE A 229 12.12 16.09 5.64
CA ILE A 229 12.84 17.25 6.14
C ILE A 229 12.32 18.50 5.42
N THR A 230 11.83 19.45 6.21
CA THR A 230 11.28 20.72 5.72
C THR A 230 12.05 21.88 6.33
N PRO A 231 12.78 22.69 5.55
CA PRO A 231 13.39 23.92 6.05
C PRO A 231 12.30 24.91 6.50
N THR A 232 12.56 25.67 7.55
CA THR A 232 11.58 26.61 8.11
C THR A 232 12.15 28.03 8.15
N ASN A 233 11.46 28.98 7.51
CA ASN A 233 11.76 30.42 7.49
C ASN A 233 13.27 30.72 7.31
N PHE A 234 13.87 30.22 6.23
CA PHE A 234 15.31 30.38 6.02
C PHE A 234 15.70 31.85 5.85
N SER A 235 16.77 32.24 6.57
CA SER A 235 17.48 33.52 6.45
C SER A 235 18.97 33.28 6.74
N PHE A 236 19.84 34.08 6.13
CA PHE A 236 21.28 34.07 6.41
C PHE A 236 21.63 34.68 7.77
N THR A 237 20.74 35.48 8.36
CA THR A 237 20.99 36.17 9.63
C THR A 237 20.47 35.41 10.85
N GLU A 238 19.74 34.31 10.64
CA GLU A 238 19.14 33.52 11.71
C GLU A 238 19.64 32.07 11.70
N PRO A 239 19.58 31.36 12.84
CA PRO A 239 19.82 29.92 12.88
C PRO A 239 18.92 29.16 11.89
N LEU A 240 19.52 28.31 11.07
CA LEU A 240 18.79 27.48 10.12
C LEU A 240 18.08 26.34 10.85
N LYS A 241 16.76 26.23 10.63
CA LYS A 241 15.89 25.27 11.32
C LYS A 241 15.24 24.34 10.30
N PHE A 242 15.33 23.04 10.57
CA PHE A 242 14.60 22.01 9.83
C PHE A 242 13.55 21.37 10.71
N GLN A 243 12.31 21.33 10.24
CA GLN A 243 11.31 20.40 10.75
C GLN A 243 11.63 19.02 10.19
N VAL A 244 11.91 18.06 11.07
CA VAL A 244 12.25 16.69 10.69
C VAL A 244 11.17 15.75 11.21
N ALA A 245 10.75 14.81 10.38
CA ALA A 245 9.85 13.73 10.75
C ALA A 245 10.44 12.38 10.30
N PHE A 246 10.50 11.44 11.23
CA PHE A 246 10.91 10.06 11.03
C PHE A 246 9.73 9.15 11.28
N ASN A 247 9.50 8.23 10.35
CA ASN A 247 8.50 7.19 10.48
C ASN A 247 9.17 5.84 10.25
N THR A 248 9.02 4.94 11.20
CA THR A 248 9.48 3.56 11.09
C THR A 248 8.38 2.62 11.55
N HIS A 249 8.35 1.44 10.95
CA HIS A 249 7.46 0.35 11.39
C HIS A 249 8.24 -0.79 12.07
N GLN A 250 9.57 -0.64 12.25
CA GLN A 250 10.43 -1.63 12.89
C GLN A 250 11.56 -0.94 13.70
N GLY A 251 11.90 -1.48 14.86
CA GLY A 251 12.95 -0.91 15.73
C GLY A 251 12.59 0.44 16.33
N ASP A 252 13.48 0.96 17.17
CA ASP A 252 13.28 2.19 17.91
C ASP A 252 14.05 3.36 17.29
N LEU A 253 13.44 4.54 17.29
CA LEU A 253 14.04 5.80 16.86
C LEU A 253 14.90 6.43 17.98
N ASP A 254 15.73 5.61 18.63
CA ASP A 254 16.63 6.04 19.72
C ASP A 254 18.00 6.42 19.16
N PHE A 255 18.08 7.63 18.61
CA PHE A 255 19.31 8.16 18.05
C PHE A 255 19.50 9.64 18.34
N ASP A 256 20.76 10.07 18.40
CA ASP A 256 21.15 11.44 18.73
C ASP A 256 21.49 12.22 17.47
N LEU A 257 20.51 12.97 16.96
CA LEU A 257 20.67 13.77 15.74
C LEU A 257 21.74 14.84 15.87
N THR A 258 22.07 15.30 17.08
CA THR A 258 23.14 16.29 17.30
C THR A 258 24.53 15.72 17.04
N LYS A 259 24.67 14.38 17.10
CA LYS A 259 25.92 13.66 16.82
C LYS A 259 25.97 13.03 15.43
N GLN A 260 24.81 12.75 14.85
CA GLN A 260 24.71 11.99 13.61
C GLN A 260 24.37 12.82 12.37
N ALA A 261 23.88 14.06 12.55
CA ALA A 261 23.59 14.96 11.45
C ALA A 261 24.65 16.05 11.31
N PHE A 262 24.86 16.53 10.09
CA PHE A 262 25.63 17.74 9.82
C PHE A 262 25.24 18.37 8.48
N LEU A 263 25.50 19.66 8.31
CA LEU A 263 25.39 20.36 7.03
C LEU A 263 26.74 20.50 6.36
N ILE A 264 26.74 20.46 5.03
CA ILE A 264 27.85 20.88 4.17
C ILE A 264 27.33 21.95 3.21
N ASP A 265 28.06 23.06 3.05
CA ASP A 265 27.77 24.08 2.02
C ASP A 265 28.55 23.85 0.71
N ASP A 266 28.28 24.69 -0.29
CA ASP A 266 28.94 24.68 -1.60
C ASP A 266 30.44 24.96 -1.56
N GLN A 267 30.96 25.46 -0.44
CA GLN A 267 32.37 25.69 -0.18
C GLN A 267 33.00 24.60 0.71
N ASN A 268 32.29 23.48 0.93
CA ASN A 268 32.68 22.39 1.82
C ASN A 268 32.84 22.79 3.31
N ASN A 269 32.30 23.92 3.75
CA ASN A 269 32.24 24.21 5.18
C ASN A 269 31.23 23.26 5.83
N LYS A 270 31.60 22.71 6.99
CA LYS A 270 30.77 21.77 7.73
C LYS A 270 30.17 22.43 8.97
N TYR A 271 28.87 22.28 9.17
CA TYR A 271 28.15 22.83 10.32
C TYR A 271 27.51 21.71 11.13
N GLN A 272 27.75 21.69 12.43
CA GLN A 272 27.11 20.75 13.36
C GLN A 272 25.78 21.33 13.87
N PRO A 273 24.78 20.49 14.20
CA PRO A 273 23.57 20.95 14.85
C PRO A 273 23.89 21.62 16.19
N LEU A 274 23.24 22.74 16.47
CA LEU A 274 23.23 23.38 17.78
C LEU A 274 22.34 22.62 18.75
N GLU A 275 21.17 22.18 18.28
CA GLU A 275 20.14 21.62 19.14
C GLU A 275 19.17 20.71 18.36
N TRP A 276 18.65 19.68 19.05
CA TRP A 276 17.47 18.93 18.65
C TRP A 276 16.32 19.22 19.61
N GLN A 277 15.25 19.81 19.10
CA GLN A 277 14.01 20.08 19.83
C GLN A 277 12.91 19.13 19.34
N GLY A 278 12.96 17.88 19.78
CA GLY A 278 11.98 16.86 19.42
C GLY A 278 11.84 15.78 20.49
N GLY A 279 11.07 14.73 20.18
CA GLY A 279 10.96 13.57 21.06
C GLY A 279 12.28 12.81 21.25
N GLN A 280 12.25 11.81 22.13
CA GLN A 280 13.30 10.80 22.25
C GLN A 280 12.63 9.42 22.09
N GLY A 281 13.10 8.63 21.12
CA GLY A 281 12.60 7.27 20.90
C GLY A 281 11.19 7.16 20.28
N GLY A 282 10.67 5.93 20.25
CA GLY A 282 9.37 5.58 19.65
C GLY A 282 9.45 5.12 18.19
N HIS A 283 8.30 5.00 17.53
CA HIS A 283 8.18 4.60 16.11
C HIS A 283 7.73 5.74 15.17
N HIS A 284 7.36 6.88 15.76
CA HIS A 284 7.16 8.16 15.08
C HIS A 284 7.93 9.22 15.86
N LEU A 285 8.97 9.81 15.26
CA LEU A 285 9.81 10.83 15.89
C LEU A 285 9.76 12.10 15.05
N SER A 286 9.39 13.22 15.65
CA SER A 286 9.41 14.51 14.97
C SER A 286 9.95 15.60 15.89
N GLY A 287 10.51 16.63 15.28
CA GLY A 287 11.15 17.73 16.01
C GLY A 287 11.85 18.71 15.10
N LYS A 288 12.45 19.72 15.71
CA LYS A 288 13.24 20.74 15.01
C LYS A 288 14.72 20.48 15.22
N LEU A 289 15.45 20.34 14.11
CA LEU A 289 16.90 20.28 14.11
C LEU A 289 17.45 21.68 13.76
N ILE A 290 18.23 22.25 14.66
CA ILE A 290 18.68 23.65 14.59
C ILE A 290 20.18 23.68 14.30
N PHE A 291 20.59 24.49 13.32
CA PHE A 291 21.98 24.71 12.93
C PHE A 291 22.37 26.18 13.11
N PRO A 292 23.68 26.50 13.14
CA PRO A 292 24.16 27.87 13.02
C PRO A 292 23.65 28.54 11.74
N SER A 293 23.68 29.87 11.73
CA SER A 293 23.42 30.65 10.51
C SER A 293 24.48 30.36 9.45
N LEU A 294 24.08 30.43 8.18
CA LEU A 294 24.96 30.22 7.03
C LEU A 294 25.65 31.53 6.61
N LYS A 295 26.70 31.43 5.78
CA LYS A 295 27.35 32.59 5.17
C LYS A 295 26.42 33.18 4.10
N GLU A 296 26.35 34.51 3.99
CA GLU A 296 25.40 35.23 3.10
C GLU A 296 25.47 34.87 1.61
N MET A 297 26.56 34.22 1.15
CA MET A 297 26.75 33.82 -0.25
C MET A 297 26.65 32.30 -0.47
N THR A 298 26.17 31.53 0.52
CA THR A 298 26.00 30.09 0.35
C THR A 298 24.91 29.81 -0.69
N LYS A 299 25.28 29.10 -1.76
CA LYS A 299 24.37 28.81 -2.89
C LYS A 299 23.66 27.48 -2.76
N LYS A 300 24.27 26.54 -2.04
CA LYS A 300 23.76 25.17 -1.91
C LYS A 300 24.11 24.61 -0.55
N ILE A 301 23.21 23.81 -0.01
CA ILE A 301 23.42 23.06 1.23
C ILE A 301 23.06 21.59 1.07
N LYS A 302 23.79 20.75 1.81
CA LYS A 302 23.54 19.33 1.97
C LYS A 302 23.39 18.99 3.45
N LEU A 303 22.24 18.49 3.85
CA LEU A 303 22.06 17.86 5.16
C LEU A 303 22.39 16.38 5.02
N VAL A 304 23.34 15.91 5.82
CA VAL A 304 23.76 14.52 5.88
C VAL A 304 23.39 13.95 7.23
N ILE A 305 22.76 12.78 7.25
CA ILE A 305 22.44 12.01 8.45
C ILE A 305 23.12 10.65 8.35
N ASN A 306 24.01 10.35 9.31
CA ASN A 306 24.90 9.19 9.25
C ASN A 306 24.42 8.01 10.09
N ASN A 307 24.65 6.81 9.56
CA ASN A 307 24.51 5.52 10.25
C ASN A 307 23.15 5.31 10.92
N ILE A 308 22.07 5.73 10.26
CA ILE A 308 20.70 5.51 10.74
C ILE A 308 20.04 4.41 9.92
N TYR A 309 19.58 3.36 10.62
CA TYR A 309 18.82 2.24 10.05
C TYR A 309 19.57 1.52 8.92
N GLY A 310 20.83 1.16 9.17
CA GLY A 310 21.65 0.37 8.26
C GLY A 310 22.15 1.11 7.01
N ILE A 311 21.81 2.39 6.84
CA ILE A 311 22.30 3.23 5.75
C ILE A 311 23.41 4.13 6.27
N LYS A 312 24.58 4.07 5.61
CA LYS A 312 25.79 4.78 6.01
C LYS A 312 25.60 6.30 6.00
N GLU A 313 25.01 6.83 4.93
CA GLU A 313 24.77 8.26 4.74
C GLU A 313 23.43 8.49 4.03
N ARG A 314 22.62 9.40 4.57
CA ARG A 314 21.39 9.91 3.92
C ARG A 314 21.58 11.39 3.64
N VAL A 315 21.37 11.80 2.40
CA VAL A 315 21.69 13.16 1.93
C VAL A 315 20.43 13.86 1.43
N PHE A 316 20.24 15.11 1.86
CA PHE A 316 19.15 15.99 1.44
C PHE A 316 19.76 17.30 0.94
N GLU A 317 19.44 17.70 -0.29
CA GLU A 317 20.06 18.85 -0.94
C GLU A 317 19.03 19.94 -1.28
N TRP A 318 19.45 21.20 -1.08
CA TRP A 318 18.71 22.39 -1.45
C TRP A 318 19.63 23.40 -2.14
N ASP A 319 19.14 23.96 -3.22
CA ASP A 319 19.70 25.15 -3.84
C ASP A 319 19.04 26.37 -3.17
N LEU A 320 19.85 27.36 -2.81
CA LEU A 320 19.45 28.59 -2.10
C LEU A 320 19.41 29.83 -3.03
N GLU A 321 19.71 29.62 -4.32
CA GLU A 321 19.62 30.62 -5.40
C GLU A 321 18.38 30.42 -6.26
#